data_AF-A0A9K3HGN3-F1
#
_entry.id   AF-A0A9K3HGN3-F1
#
_cell.length_a   1.000
_cell.length_b   1.000
_cell.length_c   1.000
_cell.angle_alpha   90.00
_cell.angle_beta   90.00
_cell.angle_gamma   90.00
#
_symmetry.space_group_name_H-M   'P 1'
#
loop_
_entity.id
_entity.type
_entity.pdbx_description
1 polymer ?
#
loop_
_entity_poly.entity_id
_entity_poly.type
_entity_poly.pdbx_seq_one_letter_code
_entity_poly.pdbx_strand_id
1 'polypeptide(L)'
;MDTCVIEEEIGFLRSGLSRVIGEIGGECFVGLITFGRYVCVHELGFFGRKNKVYVFNGGKEISKDQILEQMGFFLKKPRPATGVVAGVKRWAFA
;
A
#
# COMPACT_ATOMS: atom_id res chain seq x y z
N MET A 1 -7.24 10.75 -4.05
CA MET A 1 -7.71 11.53 -5.21
C MET A 1 -8.60 10.64 -6.05
N ASP A 2 -9.87 11.01 -6.15
CA ASP A 2 -10.78 10.35 -7.08
C ASP A 2 -10.34 10.66 -8.52
N THR A 3 -10.35 9.64 -9.37
CA THR A 3 -10.02 9.73 -10.80
C THR A 3 -11.25 9.54 -11.68
N CYS A 4 -12.42 9.26 -11.09
CA CYS A 4 -13.70 9.12 -11.78
C CYS A 4 -14.35 10.49 -12.08
N VAL A 5 -13.55 11.45 -12.51
CA VAL A 5 -13.97 12.82 -12.83
C VAL A 5 -13.46 13.21 -14.22
N ILE A 6 -14.04 14.23 -14.81
CA ILE A 6 -13.64 14.69 -16.15
C ILE A 6 -12.25 15.36 -16.11
N GLU A 7 -11.56 15.38 -17.25
CA GLU A 7 -10.18 15.86 -17.35
C GLU A 7 -10.00 17.31 -16.84
N GLU A 8 -10.99 18.16 -17.09
CA GLU A 8 -11.02 19.55 -16.63
C GLU A 8 -10.98 19.63 -15.10
N GLU A 9 -11.80 18.82 -14.41
CA GLU A 9 -11.83 18.73 -12.95
C GLU A 9 -10.52 18.17 -12.39
N ILE A 10 -9.92 17.16 -13.05
CA ILE A 10 -8.58 16.67 -12.69
C ILE A 10 -7.55 17.81 -12.79
N GLY A 11 -7.64 18.64 -13.83
CA GLY A 11 -6.79 19.82 -14.01
C GLY A 11 -6.88 20.80 -12.84
N PHE A 12 -8.10 21.11 -12.39
CA PHE A 12 -8.33 21.96 -11.23
C PHE A 12 -7.83 21.34 -9.93
N LEU A 13 -8.12 20.05 -9.70
CA LEU A 13 -7.66 19.31 -8.52
C LEU A 13 -6.14 19.28 -8.42
N ARG A 14 -5.46 19.00 -9.54
CA ARG A 14 -3.99 18.99 -9.59
C ARG A 14 -3.41 20.37 -9.29
N SER A 15 -4.02 21.43 -9.83
CA SER A 15 -3.56 22.80 -9.61
C SER A 15 -3.73 23.22 -8.14
N GLY A 16 -4.87 22.89 -7.53
CA GLY A 16 -5.12 23.14 -6.11
C GLY A 16 -4.17 22.36 -5.20
N LEU A 17 -3.93 21.08 -5.47
CA LEU A 17 -2.99 20.26 -4.71
C LEU A 17 -1.55 20.77 -4.83
N SER A 18 -1.10 21.14 -6.03
CA SER A 18 0.23 21.71 -6.24
C SER A 18 0.44 22.99 -5.44
N ARG A 19 -0.58 23.85 -5.38
CA ARG A 19 -0.55 25.06 -4.56
C ARG A 19 -0.39 24.71 -3.07
N VAL A 20 -1.27 23.85 -2.55
CA VAL A 20 -1.25 23.47 -1.13
C VAL A 20 0.09 22.85 -0.77
N ILE A 21 0.61 21.92 -1.58
CA ILE A 21 1.91 21.28 -1.34
C ILE A 21 3.05 22.30 -1.28
N GLY A 22 3.02 23.33 -2.14
CA GLY A 22 4.01 24.41 -2.12
C GLY A 22 3.91 25.33 -0.89
N GLU A 23 2.74 25.38 -0.24
CA GLU A 23 2.52 26.12 1.01
C GLU A 23 2.81 25.29 2.26
N ILE A 24 2.91 23.96 2.15
CA ILE A 24 3.29 23.11 3.29
C ILE A 24 4.76 23.40 3.64
N GLY A 25 4.96 24.08 4.77
CA GLY A 25 6.28 24.33 5.34
C GLY A 25 6.74 23.21 6.27
N GLY A 26 8.06 23.17 6.51
CA GLY A 26 8.70 22.24 7.45
C GLY A 26 8.82 20.80 6.97
N GLU A 27 9.31 19.93 7.85
CA GLU A 27 9.43 18.49 7.61
C GLU A 27 8.04 17.84 7.79
N CYS A 28 7.43 17.42 6.68
CA CYS A 28 6.14 16.76 6.67
C CYS A 28 6.19 15.45 5.88
N PHE A 29 5.39 14.47 6.30
CA PHE A 29 5.21 13.24 5.54
C PHE A 29 4.02 13.40 4.60
N VAL A 30 4.28 13.23 3.31
CA VAL A 30 3.26 13.27 2.26
C VAL A 30 3.14 11.88 1.65
N GLY A 31 1.89 11.46 1.40
CA GLY A 31 1.58 10.24 0.67
C GLY A 31 0.48 10.52 -0.35
N LEU A 32 0.52 9.81 -1.47
CA LEU A 32 -0.49 9.94 -2.52
C LEU A 32 -1.23 8.62 -2.72
N ILE A 33 -2.57 8.70 -2.63
CA ILE A 33 -3.48 7.61 -2.99
C ILE A 33 -4.42 8.13 -4.06
N THR A 34 -4.54 7.43 -5.18
CA THR A 34 -5.54 7.70 -6.22
C THR A 34 -6.53 6.54 -6.28
N PHE A 35 -7.80 6.81 -6.56
CA PHE A 35 -8.82 5.77 -6.61
C PHE A 35 -9.81 5.99 -7.75
N GLY A 36 -10.35 4.88 -8.24
CA GLY A 36 -11.43 4.80 -9.22
C GLY A 36 -11.96 3.37 -9.20
N ARG A 37 -11.85 2.63 -10.30
CA ARG A 37 -12.08 1.16 -10.29
C ARG A 37 -11.08 0.40 -9.42
N TYR A 38 -9.85 0.90 -9.35
CA TYR A 38 -8.78 0.37 -8.53
C TYR A 38 -8.31 1.45 -7.56
N VAL A 39 -7.71 1.03 -6.45
CA VAL A 39 -7.05 1.92 -5.49
C VAL A 39 -5.54 1.80 -5.70
N CYS A 40 -4.88 2.91 -5.93
CA CYS A 40 -3.45 2.98 -6.20
C CYS A 40 -2.74 3.75 -5.08
N VAL A 41 -1.78 3.10 -4.42
CA VAL A 41 -0.90 3.71 -3.42
C VAL A 41 0.45 3.98 -4.07
N HIS A 42 0.87 5.24 -4.10
CA HIS A 42 2.06 5.68 -4.83
C HIS A 42 3.25 5.81 -3.89
N GLU A 43 4.37 5.21 -4.26
CA GLU A 43 5.65 5.37 -3.56
C GLU A 43 6.34 6.65 -4.03
N LEU A 44 6.52 7.61 -3.12
CA LEU A 44 7.11 8.92 -3.41
C LEU A 44 8.61 8.93 -3.07
N GLY A 45 9.41 9.75 -3.76
CA GLY A 45 10.83 9.96 -3.45
C GLY A 45 11.84 9.18 -4.32
N PHE A 46 11.40 8.56 -5.41
CA PHE A 46 12.30 7.86 -6.34
C PHE A 46 12.97 8.83 -7.32
N PHE A 47 14.13 9.37 -6.95
CA PHE A 47 15.00 10.09 -7.89
C PHE A 47 15.78 9.06 -8.72
N GLY A 48 15.25 8.70 -9.91
CA GLY A 48 16.03 8.02 -10.96
C GLY A 48 15.64 6.59 -11.32
N ARG A 49 14.63 5.97 -10.70
CA ARG A 49 14.05 4.68 -11.16
C ARG A 49 12.53 4.69 -10.96
N LYS A 50 11.82 4.14 -11.94
CA LYS A 50 10.35 3.99 -12.06
C LYS A 50 9.54 4.20 -10.77
N ASN A 51 8.53 5.07 -10.83
CA ASN A 51 7.51 5.19 -9.79
C ASN A 51 6.88 3.83 -9.51
N LYS A 52 7.06 3.32 -8.28
CA LYS A 52 6.42 2.08 -7.83
C LYS A 52 5.02 2.43 -7.31
N VAL A 53 4.02 1.69 -7.77
CA VAL A 53 2.62 1.89 -7.40
C VAL A 53 2.03 0.54 -7.01
N TYR A 54 1.42 0.47 -5.82
CA TYR A 54 0.68 -0.70 -5.37
C TYR A 54 -0.78 -0.54 -5.77
N VAL A 55 -1.31 -1.48 -6.55
CA VAL A 55 -2.67 -1.42 -7.10
C VAL A 55 -3.53 -2.50 -6.42
N PHE A 56 -4.62 -2.06 -5.81
CA PHE A 56 -5.58 -2.89 -5.11
C PHE A 56 -6.93 -2.86 -5.84
N ASN A 57 -7.64 -3.99 -5.83
CA ASN A 57 -9.00 -4.06 -6.37
C ASN A 57 -9.96 -3.33 -5.43
N GLY A 58 -10.60 -2.26 -5.92
CA GLY A 58 -11.51 -1.44 -5.11
C GLY A 58 -12.82 -2.13 -4.72
N GLY A 59 -13.18 -3.22 -5.40
CA GLY A 59 -14.36 -4.04 -5.08
C GLY A 59 -14.10 -5.18 -4.09
N LYS A 60 -12.87 -5.31 -3.57
CA LYS A 60 -12.50 -6.35 -2.62
C LYS A 60 -12.15 -5.73 -1.28
N GLU A 61 -12.74 -6.27 -0.21
CA GLU A 61 -12.32 -5.93 1.15
C GLU A 61 -10.97 -6.60 1.45
N ILE A 62 -10.00 -5.80 1.90
CA ILE A 62 -8.64 -6.24 2.20
C ILE A 62 -8.30 -5.76 3.60
N SER A 63 -7.81 -6.65 4.46
CA SER A 63 -7.46 -6.29 5.82
C SER A 63 -6.18 -5.46 5.89
N LYS A 64 -5.99 -4.71 6.98
CA LYS A 64 -4.76 -3.97 7.26
C LYS A 64 -3.51 -4.86 7.15
N ASP A 65 -3.56 -6.07 7.72
CA ASP A 65 -2.43 -6.98 7.70
C ASP A 65 -2.07 -7.43 6.28
N GLN A 66 -3.08 -7.70 5.45
CA GLN A 66 -2.90 -8.04 4.04
C GLN A 66 -2.32 -6.88 3.24
N ILE A 67 -2.78 -5.65 3.49
CA ILE A 67 -2.23 -4.43 2.85
C ILE A 67 -0.76 -4.26 3.21
N LEU A 68 -0.40 -4.40 4.50
CA LEU A 68 0.97 -4.24 4.96
C LEU A 68 1.90 -5.35 4.44
N GLU A 69 1.40 -6.58 4.33
CA GLU A 69 2.11 -7.70 3.70
C GLU A 69 2.35 -7.44 2.20
N GLN A 70 1.32 -7.00 1.46
CA GLN A 70 1.41 -6.70 0.02
C GLN A 70 2.31 -5.50 -0.30
N MET A 71 2.36 -4.51 0.59
CA MET A 71 3.25 -3.36 0.45
C MET A 71 4.68 -3.63 0.97
N GLY A 72 4.95 -4.81 1.54
CA GLY A 72 6.28 -5.20 1.98
C GLY A 72 6.75 -4.55 3.29
N PHE A 73 5.85 -3.98 4.09
CA PHE A 73 6.20 -3.33 5.37
C PHE A 73 6.62 -4.34 6.46
N PHE A 74 6.27 -5.62 6.33
CA PHE A 74 6.60 -6.67 7.30
C PHE A 74 7.72 -7.62 6.84
N LEU A 75 8.71 -7.14 6.09
CA LEU A 75 9.95 -7.87 5.90
C LEU A 75 10.75 -7.85 7.22
N LYS A 76 10.69 -8.99 7.95
CA LYS A 76 11.39 -9.37 9.20
C LYS A 76 10.55 -9.34 10.49
N LYS A 77 9.49 -10.15 10.55
CA LYS A 77 9.37 -11.11 11.66
C LYS A 77 9.00 -12.47 11.06
N PRO A 78 9.77 -13.55 11.31
CA PRO A 78 9.26 -14.88 10.98
C PRO A 78 7.95 -15.04 11.74
N ARG A 79 6.84 -15.33 11.05
CA ARG A 79 5.64 -15.83 11.73
C ARG A 79 6.12 -17.03 12.56
N PRO A 80 6.02 -17.03 13.89
CA PRO A 80 6.17 -18.28 14.63
C PRO A 80 5.08 -19.21 14.08
N ALA A 81 5.47 -20.41 13.64
CA ALA A 81 4.51 -21.42 13.24
C ALA A 81 3.55 -21.64 14.41
N THR A 82 2.32 -21.12 14.28
CA THR A 82 1.27 -21.33 15.27
C THR A 82 0.78 -22.75 15.06
N GLY A 83 1.28 -23.68 15.86
CA GLY A 83 0.88 -25.07 15.78
C GLY A 83 1.91 -26.01 16.41
N VAL A 84 2.09 -25.91 17.73
CA VAL A 84 2.46 -27.10 18.49
C VAL A 84 1.24 -28.01 18.46
N VAL A 85 1.19 -28.95 17.51
CA VAL A 85 0.31 -30.12 17.69
C VAL A 85 1.05 -31.05 18.62
N ALA A 86 0.64 -31.00 19.89
CA ALA A 86 0.92 -32.03 20.85
C ALA A 86 0.43 -33.39 20.32
N GLY A 87 1.27 -34.42 20.43
CA GLY A 87 0.78 -35.79 20.58
C GLY A 87 0.96 -36.74 19.39
N VAL A 88 1.92 -37.66 19.59
CA VAL A 88 1.89 -39.09 19.22
C VAL A 88 2.06 -39.42 17.73
N LYS A 89 3.20 -40.05 17.39
CA LYS A 89 3.27 -41.49 17.03
C LYS A 89 4.73 -41.96 16.89
N ARG A 90 5.05 -42.89 17.77
CA ARG A 90 6.22 -43.77 17.81
C ARG A 90 6.36 -44.49 16.45
N TRP A 91 7.53 -44.42 15.82
CA TRP A 91 7.93 -45.37 14.77
C TRP A 91 9.34 -45.86 15.09
N ALA A 92 9.41 -47.11 15.51
CA ALA A 92 10.61 -47.93 15.51
C ALA A 92 10.62 -48.70 14.19
N PHE A 93 11.73 -48.67 13.44
CA PHE A 93 12.21 -49.63 12.43
C PHE A 93 13.61 -49.14 12.05
N ALA A 94 14.66 -49.93 11.86
CA ALA A 94 15.02 -51.31 12.15
C ALA A 94 16.56 -51.31 12.18
#